data_AF-A0A0N1LDR6-F1
#
_entry.id   AF-A0A0N1LDR6-F1
#
_cell.length_a   1.000
_cell.length_b   1.000
_cell.length_c   1.000
_cell.angle_alpha   90.00
_cell.angle_beta   90.00
_cell.angle_gamma   90.00
#
_symmetry.space_group_name_H-M   'P 1'
#
loop_
_entity.id
_entity.type
_entity.pdbx_description
1 polymer ?
#
loop_
_entity_poly.entity_id
_entity_poly.type
_entity_poly.pdbx_seq_one_letter_code
_entity_poly.pdbx_strand_id
1 'polypeptide(L)'
;MSRFAQSLKSHGFRSWYERQLIISHGFMVTGLLCVVALAAWIEESRQHAALSDQLIGFAFAALGGWFGLQCLREYRRSLITAEFVSGQASCPNCETYGRLTILDAEGEHAVRVRCKHCAHEWLIEDEPNKQLPST
;
A
#
# COMPACT_ATOMS: atom_id res chain seq x y z
N MET A 1 14.85 -3.17 -16.28
CA MET A 1 13.39 -3.07 -16.07
C MET A 1 13.14 -2.89 -14.59
N SER A 2 12.47 -1.81 -14.18
CA SER A 2 12.15 -1.58 -12.77
C SER A 2 11.13 -2.59 -12.25
N ARG A 3 11.19 -2.89 -10.94
CA ARG A 3 10.27 -3.85 -10.31
C ARG A 3 8.81 -3.41 -10.46
N PHE A 4 8.54 -2.11 -10.48
CA PHE A 4 7.22 -1.54 -10.73
C PHE A 4 6.72 -1.88 -12.14
N ALA A 5 7.51 -1.55 -13.18
CA ALA A 5 7.16 -1.85 -14.57
C ALA A 5 6.96 -3.35 -14.82
N GLN A 6 7.78 -4.19 -14.20
CA GLN A 6 7.70 -5.64 -14.33
C GLN A 6 6.46 -6.22 -13.60
N SER A 7 6.08 -5.66 -12.45
CA SER A 7 4.86 -6.02 -11.72
C SER A 7 3.60 -5.61 -12.48
N LEU A 8 3.57 -4.37 -13.01
CA LEU A 8 2.48 -3.87 -13.84
C LEU A 8 2.31 -4.67 -15.14
N LYS A 9 3.43 -5.02 -15.81
CA LYS A 9 3.42 -5.77 -17.07
C LYS A 9 3.01 -7.23 -16.91
N SER A 10 3.39 -7.87 -15.79
CA SER A 10 3.11 -9.30 -15.54
C SER A 10 1.67 -9.56 -15.08
N HIS A 11 1.11 -8.68 -14.24
CA HIS A 11 -0.21 -8.91 -13.64
C HIS A 11 -1.31 -8.03 -14.25
N GLY A 12 -0.94 -6.98 -14.99
CA GLY A 12 -1.87 -5.97 -15.48
C GLY A 12 -2.35 -5.04 -14.36
N PHE A 13 -2.75 -3.84 -14.75
CA PHE A 13 -3.17 -2.78 -13.82
C PHE A 13 -4.26 -3.23 -12.83
N ARG A 14 -5.25 -4.00 -13.31
CA ARG A 14 -6.38 -4.48 -12.50
C ARG A 14 -5.95 -5.43 -11.39
N SER A 15 -5.16 -6.45 -11.69
CA SER A 15 -4.72 -7.42 -10.68
C SER A 15 -3.75 -6.79 -9.68
N TRP A 16 -2.89 -5.88 -10.14
CA TRP A 16 -2.02 -5.10 -9.26
C TRP A 16 -2.84 -4.24 -8.28
N TYR A 17 -3.87 -3.55 -8.77
CA TYR A 17 -4.78 -2.73 -7.96
C TYR A 17 -5.58 -3.58 -6.95
N GLU A 18 -6.15 -4.71 -7.38
CA GLU A 18 -6.86 -5.65 -6.49
C GLU A 18 -5.95 -6.17 -5.37
N ARG A 19 -4.68 -6.45 -5.68
CA ARG A 19 -3.68 -6.90 -4.68
C ARG A 19 -3.39 -5.81 -3.66
N GLN A 20 -3.25 -4.56 -4.10
CA GLN A 20 -3.10 -3.41 -3.19
C GLN A 20 -4.33 -3.22 -2.30
N LEU A 21 -5.53 -3.45 -2.85
CA LEU A 21 -6.78 -3.38 -2.09
C LEU A 21 -6.87 -4.45 -0.97
N ILE A 22 -6.42 -5.67 -1.25
CA ILE A 22 -6.39 -6.78 -0.28
C ILE A 22 -5.34 -6.54 0.79
N ILE A 23 -4.14 -6.09 0.40
CA ILE A 23 -3.06 -5.73 1.33
C ILE A 23 -3.55 -4.64 2.28
N SER A 24 -4.27 -3.65 1.75
CA SER A 24 -4.90 -2.58 2.52
C SER A 24 -5.85 -3.08 3.60
N HIS A 25 -6.75 -4.00 3.25
CA HIS A 25 -7.67 -4.62 4.21
C HIS A 25 -6.95 -5.48 5.23
N GLY A 26 -5.90 -6.22 4.83
CA GLY A 26 -5.11 -7.05 5.73
C GLY A 26 -4.47 -6.23 6.86
N PHE A 27 -3.96 -5.04 6.56
CA PHE A 27 -3.42 -4.14 7.57
C PHE A 27 -4.48 -3.57 8.50
N MET A 28 -5.67 -3.23 8.00
CA MET A 28 -6.77 -2.74 8.84
C MET A 28 -7.25 -3.81 9.83
N VAL A 29 -7.40 -5.06 9.36
CA VAL A 29 -7.75 -6.22 10.20
C VAL A 29 -6.66 -6.49 11.22
N THR A 30 -5.39 -6.40 10.84
CA THR A 30 -4.27 -6.58 11.78
C THR A 30 -4.28 -5.53 12.88
N GLY A 31 -4.48 -4.25 12.53
CA GLY A 31 -4.63 -3.17 13.51
C GLY A 31 -5.82 -3.40 14.47
N LEU A 32 -6.96 -3.87 13.95
CA LEU A 32 -8.12 -4.23 14.75
C LEU A 32 -7.81 -5.38 15.73
N LEU A 33 -7.15 -6.44 15.26
CA LEU A 33 -6.74 -7.57 16.10
C LEU A 33 -5.75 -7.13 17.20
N CYS A 34 -4.84 -6.21 16.92
CA CYS A 34 -3.95 -5.63 17.95
C CYS A 34 -4.75 -4.89 19.04
N VAL A 35 -5.77 -4.12 18.67
CA VAL A 35 -6.65 -3.43 19.64
C VAL A 35 -7.44 -4.44 20.48
N VAL A 36 -7.99 -5.49 19.85
CA VAL A 36 -8.70 -6.56 20.56
C VAL A 36 -7.77 -7.31 21.52
N ALA A 37 -6.56 -7.63 21.09
CA ALA A 37 -5.56 -8.27 21.94
C ALA A 37 -5.17 -7.39 23.15
N LEU A 38 -5.03 -6.08 22.94
CA LEU A 38 -4.77 -5.13 24.02
C LEU A 38 -5.95 -5.05 25.00
N ALA A 39 -7.19 -5.03 24.50
CA ALA A 39 -8.38 -5.01 25.34
C ALA A 39 -8.51 -6.29 26.19
N ALA A 40 -8.29 -7.46 25.58
CA ALA A 40 -8.27 -8.74 26.28
C ALA A 40 -7.18 -8.78 27.37
N TRP A 41 -5.99 -8.25 27.06
CA TRP A 41 -4.91 -8.14 28.04
C TRP A 41 -5.25 -7.21 29.21
N ILE A 42 -5.94 -6.08 28.95
CA ILE A 42 -6.41 -5.17 30.01
C ILE A 42 -7.45 -5.86 30.91
N GLU A 43 -8.33 -6.70 30.36
CA GLU A 43 -9.28 -7.48 31.17
C GLU A 43 -8.58 -8.51 32.05
N GLU A 44 -7.62 -9.25 31.50
CA GLU A 44 -6.89 -10.29 32.22
C GLU A 44 -5.93 -9.73 33.29
N SER A 45 -5.28 -8.59 33.01
CA SER A 45 -4.42 -7.89 33.97
C SER A 45 -5.18 -7.29 35.15
N ARG A 46 -6.49 -7.06 35.03
CA ARG A 46 -7.35 -6.68 36.17
C ARG A 46 -7.65 -7.84 37.11
N GLN A 47 -7.50 -9.10 36.67
CA GLN A 47 -7.73 -10.29 37.49
C GLN A 47 -6.47 -10.80 38.21
N HIS A 48 -5.26 -10.44 37.73
CA HIS A 48 -3.99 -10.90 38.30
C HIS A 48 -3.25 -9.75 39.02
N ALA A 49 -2.96 -9.92 40.32
CA ALA A 49 -2.36 -8.88 41.18
C ALA A 49 -0.82 -8.93 41.28
N ALA A 50 -0.14 -9.88 40.62
CA ALA A 50 1.30 -10.05 40.70
C ALA A 50 2.04 -9.04 39.80
N LEU A 51 3.00 -8.29 40.35
CA LEU A 51 3.81 -7.32 39.62
C LEU A 51 4.60 -7.94 38.44
N SER A 52 4.95 -9.22 38.53
CA SER A 52 5.61 -9.95 37.42
C SER A 52 4.70 -10.12 36.21
N ASP A 53 3.41 -10.40 36.43
CA ASP A 53 2.44 -10.60 35.34
C ASP A 53 2.11 -9.28 34.65
N GLN A 54 2.10 -8.17 35.40
CA GLN A 54 1.91 -6.84 34.84
C GLN A 54 3.07 -6.41 33.93
N LEU A 55 4.33 -6.71 34.29
CA LEU A 55 5.50 -6.39 33.46
C LEU A 55 5.54 -7.19 32.15
N ILE A 56 5.28 -8.49 32.22
CA ILE A 56 5.20 -9.36 31.03
C ILE A 56 4.11 -8.84 30.10
N GLY A 57 2.95 -8.51 30.67
CA GLY A 57 1.84 -8.00 29.92
C GLY A 57 2.07 -6.63 29.27
N PHE A 58 2.74 -5.71 29.96
CA PHE A 58 3.14 -4.44 29.39
C PHE A 58 4.13 -4.63 28.23
N ALA A 59 5.06 -5.59 28.34
CA ALA A 59 5.98 -5.94 27.26
C ALA A 59 5.22 -6.48 26.03
N PHE A 60 4.23 -7.36 26.23
CA PHE A 60 3.38 -7.84 25.13
C PHE A 60 2.54 -6.72 24.50
N ALA A 61 1.97 -5.83 25.31
CA ALA A 61 1.22 -4.67 24.82
C ALA A 61 2.11 -3.71 24.02
N ALA A 62 3.31 -3.43 24.50
CA ALA A 62 4.28 -2.58 23.82
C ALA A 62 4.76 -3.21 22.51
N LEU A 63 5.06 -4.52 22.50
CA LEU A 63 5.44 -5.24 21.29
C LEU A 63 4.30 -5.29 20.28
N GLY A 64 3.07 -5.60 20.71
CA GLY A 64 1.88 -5.63 19.86
C GLY A 64 1.55 -4.25 19.28
N GLY A 65 1.63 -3.20 20.09
CA GLY A 65 1.45 -1.82 19.65
C GLY A 65 2.54 -1.37 18.67
N TRP A 66 3.81 -1.70 18.93
CA TRP A 66 4.92 -1.43 18.02
C TRP A 66 4.75 -2.14 16.68
N PHE A 67 4.39 -3.43 16.70
CA PHE A 67 4.16 -4.22 15.49
C PHE A 67 2.98 -3.68 14.69
N GLY A 68 1.86 -3.37 15.36
CA GLY A 68 0.69 -2.74 14.74
C GLY A 68 1.03 -1.38 14.10
N LEU A 69 1.84 -0.56 14.77
CA LEU A 69 2.28 0.73 14.23
C LEU A 69 3.20 0.58 13.01
N GLN A 70 4.12 -0.40 13.01
CA GLN A 70 4.98 -0.67 11.86
C GLN A 70 4.18 -1.15 10.65
N CYS A 71 3.22 -2.06 10.88
CA CYS A 71 2.26 -2.48 9.88
C CYS A 71 1.46 -1.30 9.29
N LEU A 72 0.99 -0.37 10.14
CA LEU A 72 0.26 0.83 9.70
C LEU A 72 1.12 1.79 8.87
N ARG A 73 2.42 1.93 9.19
CA ARG A 73 3.33 2.80 8.44
C ARG A 73 3.60 2.28 7.04
N GLU A 74 3.89 0.99 6.91
CA GLU A 74 4.08 0.34 5.61
C GLU A 74 2.79 0.32 4.78
N TYR A 75 1.65 0.18 5.45
CA TYR A 75 0.34 0.29 4.82
C TYR A 75 0.10 1.66 4.18
N ARG A 76 0.31 2.76 4.92
CA ARG A 76 0.08 4.12 4.39
C ARG A 76 0.96 4.43 3.19
N ARG A 77 2.20 3.93 3.16
CA ARG A 77 3.10 4.10 2.01
C ARG A 77 2.54 3.43 0.76
N SER A 78 2.11 2.18 0.87
CA SER A 78 1.55 1.44 -0.27
C SER A 78 0.24 2.05 -0.79
N LEU A 79 -0.60 2.57 0.12
CA LEU A 79 -1.89 3.18 -0.26
C LEU A 79 -1.70 4.48 -1.05
N ILE A 80 -0.81 5.37 -0.60
CA ILE A 80 -0.57 6.66 -1.26
C ILE A 80 -0.05 6.45 -2.69
N THR A 81 0.90 5.52 -2.88
CA THR A 81 1.39 5.16 -4.22
C THR A 81 0.27 4.59 -5.09
N ALA A 82 -0.57 3.72 -4.53
CA ALA A 82 -1.69 3.15 -5.28
C ALA A 82 -2.71 4.21 -5.70
N GLU A 83 -3.03 5.16 -4.82
CA GLU A 83 -3.96 6.25 -5.10
C GLU A 83 -3.39 7.19 -6.17
N PHE A 84 -2.13 7.56 -6.06
CA PHE A 84 -1.41 8.39 -7.04
C PHE A 84 -1.34 7.74 -8.43
N VAL A 85 -1.00 6.45 -8.50
CA VAL A 85 -0.97 5.67 -9.74
C VAL A 85 -2.38 5.48 -10.30
N SER A 86 -3.39 5.30 -9.45
CA SER A 86 -4.79 5.15 -9.88
C SER A 86 -5.37 6.46 -10.44
N GLY A 87 -4.99 7.61 -9.90
CA GLY A 87 -5.37 8.92 -10.44
C GLY A 87 -4.82 9.14 -11.85
N GLN A 88 -3.63 8.60 -12.13
CA GLN A 88 -3.00 8.63 -13.46
C GLN A 88 -3.47 7.51 -14.39
N ALA A 89 -4.30 6.57 -13.93
CA ALA A 89 -4.78 5.45 -14.74
C ALA A 89 -6.00 5.80 -15.62
N SER A 90 -6.50 7.03 -15.51
CA SER A 90 -7.51 7.58 -16.38
C SER A 90 -6.87 8.16 -17.63
N CYS A 91 -7.39 7.79 -18.81
CA CYS A 91 -6.91 8.37 -20.04
C CYS A 91 -7.29 9.88 -20.11
N PRO A 92 -6.35 10.81 -20.31
CA PRO A 92 -6.64 12.24 -20.38
C PRO A 92 -7.46 12.65 -21.61
N ASN A 93 -7.54 11.78 -22.63
CA ASN A 93 -8.24 12.08 -23.89
C ASN A 93 -9.67 11.51 -23.95
N CYS A 94 -9.93 10.35 -23.34
CA CYS A 94 -11.24 9.68 -23.44
C CYS A 94 -11.85 9.32 -22.08
N GLU A 95 -11.21 9.71 -20.99
CA GLU A 95 -11.62 9.48 -19.59
C GLU A 95 -11.89 8.00 -19.24
N THR A 96 -11.48 7.09 -20.12
CA THR A 96 -11.66 5.66 -19.88
C THR A 96 -10.71 5.20 -18.79
N TYR A 97 -11.27 4.77 -17.67
CA TYR A 97 -10.53 4.26 -16.51
C TYR A 97 -10.04 2.83 -16.71
N GLY A 98 -8.79 2.55 -16.34
CA GLY A 98 -8.26 1.19 -16.16
C GLY A 98 -8.08 0.34 -17.43
N ARG A 99 -8.35 0.89 -18.62
CA ARG A 99 -8.11 0.23 -19.92
C ARG A 99 -6.85 0.75 -20.59
N LEU A 100 -5.71 0.29 -20.08
CA LEU A 100 -4.39 0.68 -20.53
C LEU A 100 -3.52 -0.54 -20.86
N THR A 101 -2.61 -0.36 -21.82
CA THR A 101 -1.59 -1.33 -22.25
C THR A 101 -0.23 -0.70 -21.98
N ILE A 102 0.65 -1.44 -21.31
CA ILE A 102 2.00 -0.96 -21.02
C ILE A 102 2.85 -1.13 -22.27
N LEU A 103 3.45 -0.05 -22.75
CA LEU A 103 4.32 -0.05 -23.92
C LEU A 103 5.77 -0.27 -23.50
N ASP A 104 6.28 0.60 -22.63
CA ASP A 104 7.67 0.56 -22.21
C ASP A 104 7.88 1.14 -20.81
N ALA A 105 9.02 0.81 -20.21
CA ALA A 105 9.44 1.38 -18.93
C ALA A 105 10.39 2.55 -19.18
N GLU A 106 10.01 3.76 -18.75
CA GLU A 106 10.91 4.92 -18.80
C GLU A 106 11.54 5.13 -17.42
N GLY A 107 12.74 4.58 -17.25
CA GLY A 107 13.50 4.70 -16.00
C GLY A 107 13.03 3.75 -14.89
N GLU A 108 13.30 4.14 -13.64
CA GLU A 108 12.99 3.31 -12.47
C GLU A 108 11.55 3.51 -11.95
N HIS A 109 11.04 4.75 -12.08
CA HIS A 109 9.81 5.23 -11.45
C HIS A 109 8.68 5.57 -12.43
N ALA A 110 8.91 5.47 -13.74
CA ALA A 110 7.89 5.80 -14.75
C ALA A 110 7.67 4.69 -15.78
N VAL A 111 6.45 4.61 -16.28
CA VAL A 111 6.03 3.65 -17.31
C VAL A 111 5.16 4.34 -18.33
N ARG A 112 5.48 4.09 -19.60
CA ARG A 112 4.67 4.56 -20.72
C ARG A 112 3.53 3.59 -20.99
N VAL A 113 2.32 4.12 -21.00
CA VAL A 113 1.09 3.37 -21.19
C VAL A 113 0.28 3.94 -22.35
N ARG A 114 -0.52 3.09 -22.99
CA ARG A 114 -1.41 3.41 -24.10
C ARG A 114 -2.84 3.05 -23.77
N CYS A 115 -3.80 3.94 -24.04
CA CYS A 115 -5.22 3.66 -23.90
C CYS A 115 -5.64 2.55 -24.89
N LYS A 116 -6.39 1.55 -24.43
CA LYS A 116 -6.99 0.55 -25.33
C LYS A 116 -8.17 1.09 -26.14
N HIS A 117 -8.78 2.20 -25.73
CA HIS A 117 -9.96 2.79 -26.37
C HIS A 117 -9.59 3.81 -27.45
N CYS A 118 -8.77 4.82 -27.12
CA CYS A 118 -8.42 5.91 -28.03
C CYS A 118 -6.96 5.89 -28.51
N ALA A 119 -6.18 4.86 -28.15
CA ALA A 119 -4.75 4.73 -28.47
C ALA A 119 -3.85 5.87 -27.98
N HIS A 120 -4.36 6.79 -27.14
CA HIS A 120 -3.56 7.88 -26.56
C HIS A 120 -2.49 7.33 -25.61
N GLU A 121 -1.28 7.88 -25.66
CA GLU A 121 -0.13 7.47 -24.86
C GLU A 121 0.20 8.51 -23.80
N TRP A 122 0.45 8.06 -22.57
CA TRP A 122 0.90 8.92 -21.49
C TRP A 122 1.84 8.17 -20.55
N LEU A 123 2.45 8.91 -19.63
CA LEU A 123 3.36 8.40 -18.60
C LEU A 123 2.64 8.27 -17.27
N ILE A 124 2.86 7.16 -16.59
CA ILE A 124 2.43 6.94 -15.21
C ILE A 124 3.67 6.86 -14.34
N GLU A 125 3.71 7.68 -13.29
CA GLU A 125 4.77 7.72 -12.28
C GLU A 125 4.31 7.05 -10.98
N ASP A 126 5.20 6.31 -10.30
CA ASP A 126 4.89 5.65 -9.02
C ASP A 126 5.18 6.50 -7.77
N GLU A 127 5.98 7.57 -7.91
CA GLU A 127 6.23 8.56 -6.87
C GLU A 127 5.80 9.97 -7.31
N PRO A 128 5.17 10.77 -6.43
CA PRO A 128 4.90 12.18 -6.70
C PRO A 128 6.24 12.93 -6.77
N ASN A 129 6.71 13.17 -7.99
CA ASN A 129 7.80 14.06 -8.41
C ASN A 129 8.72 14.55 -7.28
N LYS A 130 9.68 13.72 -6.88
CA LYS A 130 10.90 14.22 -6.24
C LYS A 130 11.87 14.68 -7.33
N GLN A 131 11.50 15.77 -8.00
CA GLN A 131 12.25 16.55 -8.98
C GLN A 131 13.46 15.82 -9.59
N LEU A 132 13.26 15.22 -10.76
CA LEU A 132 14.37 14.93 -11.67
C LEU A 132 15.19 16.22 -11.87
N PRO A 133 16.48 16.26 -11.51
CA PRO A 133 17.32 17.40 -11.84
C PRO A 133 17.39 17.50 -13.36
N SER A 134 16.87 18.59 -13.90
CA SER A 134 17.07 18.99 -15.29
C SER A 134 18.57 19.22 -15.53
N THR A 135 19.21 18.32 -16.29
CA THR A 135 20.50 18.57 -16.94
C THR A 135 20.31 18.67 -18.43
#